data_AF-K1Z1Z9-F1
#
_entry.id   AF-K1Z1Z9-F1
#
_cell.length_a   1.000
_cell.length_b   1.000
_cell.length_c   1.000
_cell.angle_alpha   90.00
_cell.angle_beta   90.00
_cell.angle_gamma   90.00
#
_symmetry.space_group_name_H-M   'P 1'
#
loop_
_entity.id
_entity.type
_entity.pdbx_description
1 polymer ?
#
loop_
_entity_poly.entity_id
_entity_poly.type
_entity_poly.pdbx_seq_one_letter_code
_entity_poly.pdbx_strand_id
1 'polypeptide(L)'
;MLASNELNYEYMVQTADMLLALIADISAELDITFEFINIGGGMGIPYQPGVAELDLTAMGQAITAHFKTFRKNHGYEPALYMESGRFMTGPHGVLATTAINRKDIYRTYIGVDASMSSLMRPGMYGAYHHIEVLGKDGAAGTEVVDVVGSLCENNDKFAIQRELPKIVDGDILIIQDTGAHGIAMGFNYNGNLRPKELLLQADGRVELIRRAEQVEDYFATLNFSPDMLSL
;
A
#
# COMPACT_ATOMS: atom_id res chain seq x y z
N MET A 1 11.37 -13.44 -4.65
CA MET A 1 10.67 -12.50 -3.74
C MET A 1 10.42 -13.21 -2.42
N LEU A 2 11.01 -12.73 -1.33
CA LEU A 2 10.99 -13.42 -0.02
C LEU A 2 10.04 -12.78 1.01
N ALA A 3 9.76 -11.48 0.87
CA ALA A 3 8.91 -10.73 1.80
C ALA A 3 8.26 -9.51 1.13
N SER A 4 7.32 -8.87 1.83
CA SER A 4 6.75 -7.55 1.50
C SER A 4 6.63 -6.72 2.77
N ASN A 5 6.98 -5.43 2.66
CA ASN A 5 6.94 -4.45 3.75
C ASN A 5 7.91 -4.71 4.91
N GLU A 6 9.12 -5.15 4.60
CA GLU A 6 10.19 -5.36 5.57
C GLU A 6 10.97 -4.06 5.81
N LEU A 7 11.14 -3.71 7.09
CA LEU A 7 11.85 -2.50 7.53
C LEU A 7 13.26 -2.81 8.05
N ASN A 8 13.57 -4.07 8.37
CA ASN A 8 14.93 -4.50 8.63
C ASN A 8 15.65 -4.81 7.31
N TYR A 9 16.57 -3.92 6.92
CA TYR A 9 17.32 -4.08 5.68
C TYR A 9 18.24 -5.31 5.65
N GLU A 10 18.56 -5.91 6.81
CA GLU A 10 19.42 -7.08 6.90
C GLU A 10 18.87 -8.27 6.08
N TYR A 11 17.55 -8.40 5.95
CA TYR A 11 16.93 -9.43 5.12
C TYR A 11 17.30 -9.28 3.64
N MET A 12 17.38 -8.06 3.12
CA MET A 12 17.79 -7.81 1.73
C MET A 12 19.28 -8.09 1.54
N VAL A 13 20.10 -7.78 2.55
CA VAL A 13 21.54 -8.09 2.57
C VAL A 13 21.76 -9.60 2.53
N GLN A 14 21.07 -10.35 3.40
CA GLN A 14 21.13 -11.81 3.43
C GLN A 14 20.65 -12.43 2.11
N THR A 15 19.60 -11.88 1.50
CA THR A 15 19.11 -12.34 0.20
C THR A 15 20.16 -12.16 -0.88
N ALA A 16 20.83 -11.01 -0.93
CA ALA A 16 21.90 -10.76 -1.89
C ALA A 16 23.07 -11.73 -1.70
N ASP A 17 23.50 -11.95 -0.44
CA ASP A 17 24.58 -12.88 -0.11
C ASP A 17 24.23 -14.32 -0.52
N MET A 18 23.02 -14.79 -0.23
CA MET A 18 22.54 -16.11 -0.63
C MET A 18 22.53 -16.29 -2.15
N LEU A 19 22.09 -15.29 -2.91
CA LEU A 19 22.07 -15.36 -4.37
C LEU A 19 23.48 -15.34 -4.97
N LEU A 20 24.40 -14.56 -4.40
CA LEU A 20 25.81 -14.54 -4.82
C LEU A 20 26.47 -15.90 -4.56
N ALA A 21 26.22 -16.52 -3.41
CA ALA A 21 26.73 -17.86 -3.11
C ALA A 21 26.19 -18.90 -4.12
N LEU A 22 24.87 -18.88 -4.38
CA LEU A 22 24.26 -19.78 -5.36
C LEU A 22 24.82 -19.59 -6.76
N ILE A 23 25.11 -18.35 -7.16
CA ILE A 23 25.73 -18.06 -8.45
C ILE A 23 27.15 -18.61 -8.53
N ALA A 24 27.95 -18.49 -7.46
CA ALA A 24 29.28 -19.08 -7.43
C ALA A 24 29.21 -20.59 -7.65
N ASP A 25 28.28 -21.27 -6.96
CA ASP A 25 28.08 -22.72 -7.06
C ASP A 25 27.68 -23.13 -8.49
N ILE A 26 26.68 -22.46 -9.08
CA ILE A 26 26.22 -22.77 -10.44
C ILE A 26 27.29 -22.44 -11.49
N SER A 27 28.02 -21.33 -11.31
CA SER A 27 29.10 -20.93 -12.24
C SER A 27 30.21 -21.97 -12.26
N ALA A 28 30.57 -22.51 -11.09
CA ALA A 28 31.61 -23.53 -10.97
C ALA A 28 31.24 -24.88 -11.60
N GLU A 29 29.96 -25.27 -11.50
CA GLU A 29 29.48 -26.55 -12.05
C GLU A 29 29.24 -26.49 -13.56
N LEU A 30 28.75 -25.35 -14.07
CA LEU A 30 28.22 -25.27 -15.44
C LEU A 30 29.01 -24.35 -16.39
N ASP A 31 30.08 -23.69 -15.91
CA ASP A 31 30.85 -22.71 -16.69
C ASP A 31 29.98 -21.57 -17.26
N ILE A 32 29.05 -21.08 -16.44
CA ILE A 32 28.13 -19.98 -16.77
C ILE A 32 28.56 -18.72 -16.02
N THR A 33 28.62 -17.58 -16.72
CA THR A 33 28.78 -16.26 -16.10
C THR A 33 27.43 -15.56 -16.06
N PHE A 34 26.94 -15.23 -14.86
CA PHE A 34 25.67 -14.54 -14.69
C PHE A 34 25.83 -13.03 -14.92
N GLU A 35 25.00 -12.47 -15.80
CA GLU A 35 25.01 -11.02 -16.08
C GLU A 35 24.36 -10.21 -14.96
N PHE A 36 23.40 -10.80 -14.24
CA PHE A 36 22.67 -10.09 -13.19
C PHE A 36 22.04 -11.02 -12.15
N ILE A 37 21.69 -10.42 -11.02
CA ILE A 37 20.83 -10.99 -9.99
C ILE A 37 19.66 -10.05 -9.73
N ASN A 38 18.52 -10.60 -9.34
CA ASN A 38 17.37 -9.83 -8.92
C ASN A 38 16.96 -10.28 -7.51
N ILE A 39 17.09 -9.39 -6.53
CA ILE A 39 16.72 -9.67 -5.13
C ILE A 39 15.21 -9.50 -4.87
N GLY A 40 14.44 -9.15 -5.91
CA GLY A 40 13.01 -8.91 -5.86
C GLY A 40 12.66 -7.59 -5.18
N GLY A 41 11.40 -7.48 -4.74
CA GLY A 41 10.94 -6.39 -3.89
C GLY A 41 11.10 -6.71 -2.41
N GLY A 42 10.29 -6.08 -1.58
CA GLY A 42 10.20 -6.38 -0.16
C GLY A 42 10.44 -5.20 0.75
N MET A 43 11.12 -4.17 0.25
CA MET A 43 11.37 -2.92 0.96
C MET A 43 10.07 -2.31 1.49
N GLY A 44 10.04 -2.03 2.80
CA GLY A 44 8.89 -1.51 3.51
C GLY A 44 8.90 -0.01 3.71
N ILE A 45 7.72 0.50 4.07
CA ILE A 45 7.49 1.88 4.46
C ILE A 45 6.88 1.93 5.87
N PRO A 46 7.17 2.97 6.65
CA PRO A 46 6.62 3.10 8.00
C PRO A 46 5.17 3.61 7.94
N TYR A 47 4.20 2.68 7.96
CA TYR A 47 2.78 3.04 8.00
C TYR A 47 2.33 3.73 9.30
N GLN A 48 3.10 3.58 10.39
CA GLN A 48 2.79 4.14 11.71
C GLN A 48 3.75 5.29 12.02
N PRO A 49 3.24 6.43 12.51
CA PRO A 49 4.09 7.51 13.00
C PRO A 49 5.05 7.02 14.09
N GLY A 50 6.30 7.47 14.03
CA GLY A 50 7.35 7.11 14.98
C GLY A 50 8.05 5.77 14.71
N VAL A 51 7.58 4.97 13.74
CA VAL A 51 8.33 3.81 13.24
C VAL A 51 9.46 4.32 12.33
N ALA A 52 10.67 3.81 12.55
CA ALA A 52 11.83 4.18 11.74
C ALA A 52 11.67 3.74 10.28
N GLU A 53 12.17 4.57 9.37
CA GLU A 53 12.27 4.24 7.95
C GLU A 53 13.32 3.15 7.69
N LEU A 54 13.17 2.45 6.57
CA LEU A 54 14.19 1.53 6.07
C LEU A 54 15.49 2.29 5.77
N ASP A 55 16.59 1.92 6.42
CA ASP A 55 17.90 2.54 6.19
C ASP A 55 18.50 2.07 4.84
N LEU A 56 18.15 2.79 3.78
CA LEU A 56 18.67 2.55 2.43
C LEU A 56 20.18 2.68 2.32
N THR A 57 20.77 3.56 3.14
CA THR A 57 22.21 3.83 3.07
C THR A 57 22.98 2.65 3.62
N ALA A 58 22.59 2.17 4.81
CA ALA A 58 23.18 0.98 5.41
C ALA A 58 22.94 -0.26 4.54
N MET A 59 21.73 -0.43 4.00
CA MET A 59 21.40 -1.49 3.05
C MET A 59 22.35 -1.48 1.84
N GLY A 60 22.49 -0.34 1.17
CA GLY A 60 23.33 -0.18 0.00
C GLY A 60 24.80 -0.44 0.30
N GLN A 61 25.31 0.05 1.43
CA GLN A 61 26.68 -0.18 1.87
C GLN A 61 26.96 -1.67 2.12
N ALA A 62 26.07 -2.35 2.84
CA ALA A 62 26.20 -3.76 3.17
C ALA A 62 26.16 -4.63 1.90
N ILE A 63 25.15 -4.45 1.04
CA ILE A 63 25.05 -5.19 -0.23
C ILE A 63 26.29 -4.95 -1.10
N THR A 64 26.75 -3.70 -1.21
CA THR A 64 27.96 -3.37 -1.98
C THR A 64 29.20 -4.11 -1.45
N ALA A 65 29.31 -4.33 -0.15
CA ALA A 65 30.43 -5.07 0.44
C ALA A 65 30.43 -6.55 0.01
N HIS A 66 29.26 -7.19 -0.07
CA HIS A 66 29.13 -8.56 -0.59
C HIS A 66 29.54 -8.65 -2.06
N PHE A 67 29.08 -7.74 -2.91
CA PHE A 67 29.45 -7.71 -4.34
C PHE A 67 30.94 -7.46 -4.55
N LYS A 68 31.56 -6.57 -3.78
CA LYS A 68 33.03 -6.35 -3.83
C LYS A 68 33.81 -7.60 -3.44
N THR A 69 33.33 -8.33 -2.43
CA THR A 69 33.94 -9.60 -2.00
C THR A 69 33.80 -10.67 -3.08
N PHE A 70 32.60 -10.80 -3.66
CA PHE A 70 32.34 -11.70 -4.78
C PHE A 70 33.28 -11.41 -5.96
N ARG A 71 33.38 -10.14 -6.38
CA ARG A 71 34.27 -9.71 -7.46
C ARG A 71 35.73 -10.04 -7.20
N LYS A 72 36.21 -9.85 -5.98
CA LYS A 72 37.58 -10.20 -5.60
C LYS A 72 37.85 -11.69 -5.76
N ASN A 73 36.87 -12.53 -5.46
CA ASN A 73 37.00 -13.99 -5.49
C ASN A 73 36.81 -14.58 -6.89
N HIS A 74 35.95 -13.98 -7.73
CA HIS A 74 35.51 -14.55 -9.00
C HIS A 74 35.92 -13.73 -10.24
N GLY A 75 36.49 -12.54 -10.07
CA GLY A 75 36.98 -11.69 -11.16
C GLY A 75 35.89 -10.86 -11.89
N TYR A 76 34.62 -11.02 -11.54
CA TYR A 76 33.49 -10.27 -12.11
C TYR A 76 32.42 -9.96 -11.05
N GLU A 77 31.52 -9.00 -11.33
CA GLU A 77 30.31 -8.78 -10.52
C GLU A 77 29.07 -8.78 -11.43
N PRO A 78 27.99 -9.52 -11.09
CA PRO A 78 26.73 -9.40 -11.79
C PRO A 78 26.08 -8.04 -11.49
N ALA A 79 25.21 -7.56 -12.37
CA ALA A 79 24.35 -6.41 -12.06
C ALA A 79 23.33 -6.75 -10.97
N LEU A 80 22.92 -5.76 -10.18
CA LEU A 80 21.88 -5.90 -9.16
C LEU A 80 20.57 -5.26 -9.62
N TYR A 81 19.48 -6.02 -9.57
CA TYR A 81 18.11 -5.55 -9.82
C TYR A 81 17.21 -5.75 -8.61
N MET A 82 16.16 -4.92 -8.51
CA MET A 82 15.16 -4.91 -7.45
C MET A 82 13.77 -4.59 -8.02
N GLU A 83 12.72 -5.02 -7.33
CA GLU A 83 11.31 -4.89 -7.76
C GLU A 83 10.46 -4.19 -6.68
N SER A 84 10.93 -3.05 -6.17
CA SER A 84 10.40 -2.41 -4.97
C SER A 84 9.15 -1.54 -5.19
N GLY A 85 8.04 -2.16 -5.59
CA GLY A 85 6.77 -1.44 -5.88
C GLY A 85 6.21 -0.64 -4.69
N ARG A 86 5.97 -1.30 -3.55
CA ARG A 86 5.40 -0.66 -2.35
C ARG A 86 6.22 0.52 -1.87
N PHE A 87 7.54 0.35 -1.82
CA PHE A 87 8.47 1.40 -1.40
C PHE A 87 8.37 2.64 -2.28
N MET A 88 8.24 2.43 -3.60
CA MET A 88 8.18 3.52 -4.57
C MET A 88 6.83 4.23 -4.60
N THR A 89 5.70 3.53 -4.49
CA THR A 89 4.39 4.16 -4.69
C THR A 89 3.59 4.38 -3.42
N GLY A 90 3.89 3.63 -2.35
CA GLY A 90 3.10 3.62 -1.10
C GLY A 90 2.92 5.00 -0.48
N PRO A 91 4.01 5.74 -0.16
CA PRO A 91 3.92 7.05 0.50
C PRO A 91 3.35 8.17 -0.39
N HIS A 92 3.13 7.91 -1.68
CA HIS A 92 2.74 8.93 -2.66
C HIS A 92 1.25 8.85 -3.03
N GLY A 93 0.43 8.20 -2.20
CA GLY A 93 -1.02 8.19 -2.34
C GLY A 93 -1.71 8.35 -0.99
N VAL A 94 -2.82 9.06 -1.00
CA VAL A 94 -3.72 9.19 0.15
C VAL A 94 -5.16 8.94 -0.30
N LEU A 95 -5.97 8.36 0.57
CA LEU A 95 -7.42 8.28 0.39
C LEU A 95 -8.07 9.39 1.21
N ALA A 96 -8.60 10.40 0.53
CA ALA A 96 -9.42 11.43 1.14
C ALA A 96 -10.88 10.98 1.19
N THR A 97 -11.52 11.12 2.35
CA THR A 97 -12.90 10.71 2.57
C THR A 97 -13.60 11.65 3.54
N THR A 98 -14.92 11.82 3.41
CA THR A 98 -15.72 12.69 4.26
C THR A 98 -16.45 11.89 5.33
N ALA A 99 -16.45 12.38 6.56
CA ALA A 99 -17.32 11.88 7.62
C ALA A 99 -18.78 12.22 7.31
N ILE A 100 -19.64 11.21 7.23
CA ILE A 100 -21.04 11.35 6.81
C ILE A 100 -22.03 11.01 7.92
N ASN A 101 -21.60 10.29 8.96
CA ASN A 101 -22.39 10.06 10.14
C ASN A 101 -21.52 9.73 11.36
N ARG A 102 -22.13 9.89 12.53
CA ARG A 102 -21.61 9.45 13.82
C ARG A 102 -22.62 8.56 14.51
N LYS A 103 -22.13 7.50 15.17
CA LYS A 103 -22.95 6.62 15.99
C LYS A 103 -22.25 6.30 17.30
N ASP A 104 -22.82 6.77 18.41
CA ASP A 104 -22.37 6.45 19.77
C ASP A 104 -23.25 5.34 20.37
N ILE A 105 -22.64 4.18 20.61
CA ILE A 105 -23.29 3.03 21.28
C ILE A 105 -22.35 2.47 22.36
N TYR A 106 -21.99 1.19 22.29
CA TYR A 106 -20.91 0.61 23.12
C TYR A 106 -19.50 1.06 22.68
N ARG A 107 -19.40 1.67 21.48
CA ARG A 107 -18.22 2.33 20.90
C ARG A 107 -18.70 3.55 20.12
N THR A 108 -17.80 4.47 19.83
CA THR A 108 -18.04 5.58 18.91
C THR A 108 -17.58 5.19 17.51
N TYR A 109 -18.51 5.26 16.55
CA TYR A 109 -18.26 5.00 15.15
C TYR A 109 -18.38 6.28 14.33
N ILE A 110 -17.41 6.50 13.45
CA ILE A 110 -17.42 7.54 12.44
C ILE A 110 -17.56 6.85 11.09
N GLY A 111 -18.73 6.98 10.46
CA GLY A 111 -18.96 6.48 9.12
C GLY A 111 -18.47 7.48 8.09
N VAL A 112 -17.78 6.99 7.06
CA VAL A 112 -17.22 7.81 5.99
C VAL A 112 -17.78 7.41 4.61
N ASP A 113 -17.61 8.28 3.62
CA ASP A 113 -18.09 8.06 2.25
C ASP A 113 -17.19 7.17 1.38
N ALA A 114 -16.02 6.78 1.87
CA ALA A 114 -15.20 5.72 1.31
C ALA A 114 -15.54 4.37 1.94
N SER A 115 -15.11 3.29 1.30
CA SER A 115 -15.23 1.94 1.86
C SER A 115 -14.02 1.07 1.53
N MET A 116 -14.00 -0.16 2.05
CA MET A 116 -13.02 -1.18 1.71
C MET A 116 -12.86 -1.37 0.19
N SER A 117 -13.90 -1.06 -0.63
CA SER A 117 -13.82 -1.00 -2.10
C SER A 117 -12.71 -0.10 -2.63
N SER A 118 -12.43 1.01 -1.94
CA SER A 118 -11.42 2.01 -2.28
C SER A 118 -10.05 1.68 -1.68
N LEU A 119 -10.02 1.01 -0.53
CA LEU A 119 -8.79 0.59 0.16
C LEU A 119 -9.03 -0.68 0.98
N MET A 120 -8.71 -1.82 0.39
CA MET A 120 -9.03 -3.12 1.00
C MET A 120 -8.12 -3.49 2.19
N ARG A 121 -6.92 -2.89 2.27
CA ARG A 121 -5.84 -3.36 3.16
C ARG A 121 -6.23 -3.43 4.65
N PRO A 122 -6.91 -2.42 5.25
CA PRO A 122 -7.35 -2.52 6.63
C PRO A 122 -8.31 -3.69 6.88
N GLY A 123 -9.31 -3.87 6.01
CA GLY A 123 -10.31 -4.93 6.17
C GLY A 123 -9.80 -6.33 5.84
N MET A 124 -8.83 -6.45 4.93
CA MET A 124 -8.25 -7.74 4.52
C MET A 124 -7.10 -8.20 5.43
N TYR A 125 -6.25 -7.28 5.89
CA TYR A 125 -5.01 -7.62 6.58
C TYR A 125 -4.93 -7.07 8.01
N GLY A 126 -5.91 -6.29 8.46
CA GLY A 126 -5.77 -5.47 9.66
C GLY A 126 -4.65 -4.43 9.53
N ALA A 127 -4.30 -4.04 8.30
CA ALA A 127 -3.17 -3.16 8.05
C ALA A 127 -3.44 -1.77 8.64
N TYR A 128 -2.48 -1.27 9.41
CA TYR A 128 -2.50 0.11 9.87
C TYR A 128 -2.28 1.05 8.67
N HIS A 129 -3.12 2.07 8.58
CA HIS A 129 -2.84 3.31 7.87
C HIS A 129 -3.04 4.48 8.84
N HIS A 130 -2.15 5.46 8.76
CA HIS A 130 -2.32 6.66 9.56
C HIS A 130 -3.54 7.45 9.04
N ILE A 131 -4.31 8.02 9.96
CA ILE A 131 -5.49 8.80 9.64
C ILE A 131 -5.30 10.17 10.27
N GLU A 132 -5.35 11.19 9.44
CA GLU A 132 -5.38 12.59 9.85
C GLU A 132 -6.77 13.17 9.60
N VAL A 133 -7.18 14.13 10.41
CA VAL A 133 -8.41 14.90 10.19
C VAL A 133 -7.99 16.28 9.71
N LEU A 134 -8.36 16.63 8.49
CA LEU A 134 -7.89 17.85 7.83
C LEU A 134 -8.22 19.08 8.67
N GLY A 135 -7.19 19.88 8.98
CA GLY A 135 -7.33 21.09 9.80
C GLY A 135 -7.43 20.84 11.31
N LYS A 136 -7.21 19.61 11.79
CA LYS A 136 -7.21 19.29 13.23
C LYS A 136 -5.94 18.54 13.61
N ASP A 137 -5.19 19.12 14.53
CA ASP A 137 -3.93 18.59 15.07
C ASP A 137 -4.10 17.86 16.42
N GLY A 138 -5.33 17.77 16.92
CA GLY A 138 -5.63 17.15 18.21
C GLY A 138 -5.38 18.05 19.43
N ALA A 139 -4.97 19.32 19.25
CA ALA A 139 -4.73 20.24 20.37
C ALA A 139 -5.99 20.50 21.23
N ALA A 140 -7.18 20.40 20.62
CA ALA A 140 -8.47 20.50 21.30
C ALA A 140 -8.90 19.19 22.00
N GLY A 141 -8.05 18.18 22.02
CA GLY A 141 -8.31 16.85 22.57
C GLY A 141 -8.60 15.80 21.50
N THR A 142 -8.46 14.55 21.93
CA THR A 142 -8.68 13.33 21.15
C THR A 142 -9.82 12.50 21.74
N GLU A 143 -10.43 11.64 20.92
CA GLU A 143 -11.34 10.59 21.34
C GLU A 143 -10.98 9.26 20.65
N VAL A 144 -11.34 8.14 21.28
CA VAL A 144 -11.11 6.81 20.74
C VAL A 144 -12.31 6.39 19.90
N VAL A 145 -12.12 6.17 18.60
CA VAL A 145 -13.19 5.88 17.64
C VAL A 145 -12.85 4.73 16.70
N ASP A 146 -13.88 4.07 16.16
CA ASP A 146 -13.78 3.22 14.98
C ASP A 146 -14.12 4.08 13.74
N VAL A 147 -13.28 4.04 12.70
CA VAL A 147 -13.55 4.68 11.40
C VAL A 147 -14.00 3.59 10.44
N VAL A 148 -15.24 3.69 9.93
CA VAL A 148 -15.91 2.61 9.19
C VAL A 148 -16.42 3.10 7.85
N GLY A 149 -16.39 2.21 6.85
CA GLY A 149 -16.97 2.49 5.54
C GLY A 149 -18.47 2.20 5.48
N SER A 150 -18.99 2.14 4.26
CA SER A 150 -20.43 2.00 3.97
C SER A 150 -20.88 0.61 3.48
N LEU A 151 -20.02 -0.41 3.48
CA LEU A 151 -20.36 -1.76 3.05
C LEU A 151 -21.07 -2.54 4.18
N CYS A 152 -21.75 -3.63 3.81
CA CYS A 152 -22.41 -4.49 4.79
C CYS A 152 -21.47 -5.34 5.65
N GLU A 153 -20.21 -5.52 5.24
CA GLU A 153 -19.26 -6.37 5.96
C GLU A 153 -18.72 -5.69 7.21
N ASN A 154 -18.71 -6.44 8.31
CA ASN A 154 -18.19 -5.96 9.58
C ASN A 154 -16.69 -5.61 9.56
N ASN A 155 -15.92 -6.10 8.58
CA ASN A 155 -14.51 -5.74 8.41
C ASN A 155 -14.30 -4.50 7.53
N ASP A 156 -15.35 -3.83 7.07
CA ASP A 156 -15.26 -2.52 6.42
C ASP A 156 -14.93 -1.41 7.44
N LYS A 157 -13.70 -1.48 7.95
CA LYS A 157 -13.16 -0.60 8.98
C LYS A 157 -11.77 -0.15 8.56
N PHE A 158 -11.61 1.16 8.39
CA PHE A 158 -10.30 1.77 8.14
C PHE A 158 -9.46 1.87 9.42
N ALA A 159 -10.12 2.02 10.57
CA ALA A 159 -9.47 2.02 11.87
C ALA A 159 -10.38 1.46 12.95
N ILE A 160 -9.78 0.73 13.90
CA ILE A 160 -10.46 0.15 15.05
C ILE A 160 -9.86 0.80 16.29
N GLN A 161 -10.71 1.44 17.12
CA GLN A 161 -10.29 2.03 18.39
C GLN A 161 -9.05 2.94 18.26
N ARG A 162 -9.08 3.84 17.27
CA ARG A 162 -8.00 4.80 17.03
C ARG A 162 -8.26 6.06 17.84
N GLU A 163 -7.23 6.53 18.52
CA GLU A 163 -7.21 7.88 19.09
C GLU A 163 -7.06 8.90 17.95
N LEU A 164 -8.10 9.74 17.76
CA LEU A 164 -8.15 10.77 16.72
C LEU A 164 -8.67 12.09 17.30
N PRO A 165 -8.39 13.24 16.68
CA PRO A 165 -9.10 14.48 16.99
C PRO A 165 -10.61 14.28 16.90
N LYS A 166 -11.40 15.08 17.62
CA LYS A 166 -12.86 15.00 17.55
C LYS A 166 -13.38 15.20 16.11
N ILE A 167 -14.10 14.21 15.60
CA ILE A 167 -14.66 14.21 14.24
C ILE A 167 -16.16 14.53 14.29
N VAL A 168 -16.61 15.38 13.37
CA VAL A 168 -18.02 15.72 13.12
C VAL A 168 -18.34 15.53 11.64
N ASP A 169 -19.64 15.37 11.32
CA ASP A 169 -20.09 15.24 9.94
C ASP A 169 -19.60 16.42 9.08
N GLY A 170 -19.11 16.11 7.88
CA GLY A 170 -18.52 17.06 6.95
C GLY A 170 -16.99 17.22 7.08
N ASP A 171 -16.36 16.73 8.14
CA ASP A 171 -14.89 16.70 8.23
C ASP A 171 -14.29 15.81 7.14
N ILE A 172 -13.11 16.19 6.66
CA ILE A 172 -12.32 15.39 5.71
C ILE A 172 -11.26 14.63 6.48
N LEU A 173 -11.24 13.31 6.31
CA LEU A 173 -10.21 12.42 6.80
C LEU A 173 -9.25 12.08 5.66
N ILE A 174 -7.95 12.09 5.97
CA ILE A 174 -6.89 11.69 5.06
C ILE A 174 -6.28 10.39 5.58
N ILE A 175 -6.51 9.30 4.84
CA ILE A 175 -5.92 8.00 5.11
C ILE A 175 -4.61 7.91 4.31
N GLN A 176 -3.49 7.87 5.02
CA GLN A 176 -2.12 7.97 4.48
C GLN A 176 -1.63 6.66 3.83
N ASP A 177 -0.57 6.73 3.03
CA ASP A 177 0.18 5.58 2.50
C ASP A 177 -0.63 4.59 1.63
N THR A 178 -1.59 5.10 0.86
CA THR A 178 -2.52 4.30 0.05
C THR A 178 -2.07 4.12 -1.41
N GLY A 179 -0.93 4.68 -1.81
CA GLY A 179 -0.46 4.67 -3.20
C GLY A 179 0.03 3.29 -3.69
N ALA A 180 0.26 2.34 -2.78
CA ALA A 180 0.55 0.95 -3.11
C ALA A 180 -0.55 0.04 -2.57
N HIS A 181 -1.07 -0.85 -3.43
CA HIS A 181 -2.12 -1.80 -3.04
C HIS A 181 -3.39 -1.12 -2.50
N GLY A 182 -3.63 0.14 -2.89
CA GLY A 182 -4.89 0.86 -2.68
C GLY A 182 -5.86 0.55 -3.83
N ILE A 183 -6.07 1.53 -4.72
CA ILE A 183 -7.02 1.39 -5.83
C ILE A 183 -6.74 0.20 -6.76
N ALA A 184 -5.47 -0.23 -6.86
CA ALA A 184 -5.08 -1.40 -7.65
C ALA A 184 -5.74 -2.70 -7.17
N MET A 185 -6.14 -2.75 -5.90
CA MET A 185 -6.93 -3.83 -5.29
C MET A 185 -8.41 -3.48 -5.16
N GLY A 186 -8.85 -2.32 -5.65
CA GLY A 186 -10.21 -1.84 -5.51
C GLY A 186 -11.21 -2.62 -6.36
N PHE A 187 -12.45 -2.70 -5.87
CA PHE A 187 -13.48 -3.61 -6.37
C PHE A 187 -14.87 -3.02 -6.16
N ASN A 188 -15.88 -3.47 -6.91
CA ASN A 188 -17.20 -2.84 -6.96
C ASN A 188 -18.27 -3.56 -6.09
N TYR A 189 -17.86 -4.06 -4.92
CA TYR A 189 -18.78 -4.76 -4.02
C TYR A 189 -19.89 -3.84 -3.49
N ASN A 190 -21.09 -4.39 -3.29
CA ASN A 190 -22.33 -3.65 -3.05
C ASN A 190 -22.64 -2.54 -4.09
N GLY A 191 -22.05 -2.61 -5.30
CA GLY A 191 -22.18 -1.54 -6.29
C GLY A 191 -21.49 -0.24 -5.88
N ASN A 192 -20.59 -0.27 -4.87
CA ASN A 192 -19.77 0.87 -4.51
C ASN A 192 -18.65 1.03 -5.54
N LEU A 193 -18.76 2.07 -6.37
CA LEU A 193 -17.94 2.25 -7.57
C LEU A 193 -16.58 2.86 -7.24
N ARG A 194 -15.54 2.53 -8.02
CA ARG A 194 -14.20 3.04 -7.77
C ARG A 194 -14.14 4.57 -7.83
N PRO A 195 -13.45 5.21 -6.87
CA PRO A 195 -13.36 6.67 -6.82
C PRO A 195 -12.46 7.23 -7.93
N LYS A 196 -12.52 8.56 -8.11
CA LYS A 196 -11.56 9.29 -8.94
C LYS A 196 -10.16 9.30 -8.32
N GLU A 197 -9.14 9.44 -9.16
CA GLU A 197 -7.75 9.66 -8.75
C GLU A 197 -7.27 11.01 -9.28
N LEU A 198 -6.65 11.80 -8.40
CA LEU A 198 -6.06 13.08 -8.70
C LEU A 198 -4.56 13.01 -8.49
N LEU A 199 -3.78 13.60 -9.40
CA LEU A 199 -2.34 13.74 -9.29
C LEU A 199 -1.99 15.19 -8.97
N LEU A 200 -1.32 15.40 -7.83
CA LEU A 200 -0.68 16.68 -7.52
C LEU A 200 0.69 16.72 -8.20
N GLN A 201 0.86 17.61 -9.18
CA GLN A 201 2.11 17.80 -9.91
C GLN A 201 3.10 18.65 -9.10
N ALA A 202 4.39 18.54 -9.45
CA ALA A 202 5.47 19.27 -8.79
C ALA A 202 5.33 20.81 -8.91
N ASP A 203 4.60 21.30 -9.90
CA ASP A 203 4.29 22.73 -10.09
C ASP A 203 3.03 23.19 -9.34
N GLY A 204 2.40 22.31 -8.55
CA GLY A 204 1.20 22.58 -7.77
C GLY A 204 -0.12 22.40 -8.53
N ARG A 205 -0.10 22.07 -9.83
CA ARG A 205 -1.33 21.76 -10.58
C ARG A 205 -1.91 20.41 -10.14
N VAL A 206 -3.23 20.30 -10.18
CA VAL A 206 -3.96 19.05 -9.91
C VAL A 206 -4.54 18.52 -11.22
N GLU A 207 -4.18 17.29 -11.56
CA GLU A 207 -4.65 16.61 -12.77
C GLU A 207 -5.59 15.45 -12.41
N LEU A 208 -6.72 15.35 -13.11
CA LEU A 208 -7.59 14.18 -13.02
C LEU A 208 -7.00 13.04 -13.87
N ILE A 209 -6.31 12.11 -13.22
CA ILE A 209 -5.67 10.97 -13.90
C ILE A 209 -6.59 9.76 -14.03
N ARG A 210 -7.64 9.68 -13.21
CA ARG A 210 -8.73 8.71 -13.34
C ARG A 210 -10.05 9.35 -12.90
N ARG A 211 -11.07 9.34 -13.77
CA ARG A 211 -12.45 9.72 -13.36
C ARG A 211 -13.05 8.68 -12.43
N ALA A 212 -14.00 9.08 -11.59
CA ALA A 212 -14.81 8.12 -10.84
C ALA A 212 -15.61 7.23 -11.81
N GLU A 213 -15.78 5.96 -11.44
CA GLU A 213 -16.69 5.06 -12.14
C GLU A 213 -18.14 5.54 -11.94
N GLN A 214 -18.94 5.38 -12.99
CA GLN A 214 -20.38 5.65 -13.01
C GLN A 214 -21.15 4.34 -13.09
N VAL A 215 -22.46 4.38 -12.84
CA VAL A 215 -23.31 3.18 -12.84
C VAL A 215 -23.22 2.42 -14.16
N GLU A 216 -23.06 3.14 -15.28
CA GLU A 216 -22.89 2.55 -16.60
C GLU A 216 -21.61 1.70 -16.71
N ASP A 217 -20.51 2.08 -16.03
CA ASP A 217 -19.27 1.30 -16.04
C ASP A 217 -19.46 -0.04 -15.32
N TYR A 218 -20.28 -0.09 -14.27
CA TYR A 218 -20.58 -1.31 -13.52
C TYR A 218 -21.31 -2.36 -14.36
N PHE A 219 -22.15 -1.91 -15.30
CA PHE A 219 -22.92 -2.77 -16.19
C PHE A 219 -22.28 -2.98 -17.56
N ALA A 220 -21.17 -2.31 -17.86
CA ALA A 220 -20.55 -2.32 -19.19
C ALA A 220 -20.10 -3.72 -19.67
N THR A 221 -19.93 -4.67 -18.75
CA THR A 221 -19.55 -6.06 -19.05
C THR A 221 -20.72 -7.04 -19.11
N LEU A 222 -21.95 -6.59 -18.81
CA LEU A 222 -23.14 -7.43 -18.87
C LEU A 222 -23.78 -7.37 -20.26
N ASN A 223 -24.11 -8.54 -20.83
CA ASN A 223 -24.97 -8.63 -21.98
C ASN A 223 -26.40 -8.87 -21.52
N PHE A 224 -27.27 -7.88 -21.73
CA PHE A 224 -28.69 -7.96 -21.37
C PHE A 224 -29.55 -8.62 -22.46
N SER A 225 -28.93 -9.26 -23.46
CA SER A 225 -29.66 -10.11 -24.42
C SER A 225 -30.38 -11.23 -23.64
N PRO A 226 -31.68 -11.46 -23.87
CA PRO A 226 -32.47 -12.39 -23.07
C PRO A 226 -31.95 -13.83 -23.19
N ASP A 227 -31.73 -14.47 -22.04
CA ASP A 227 -31.58 -15.92 -21.95
C ASP A 227 -32.88 -16.49 -21.38
N MET A 228 -33.63 -17.13 -22.26
CA MET A 228 -34.98 -17.59 -21.98
C MET A 228 -34.91 -19.08 -21.64
N LEU A 229 -35.18 -19.43 -20.40
CA LEU A 229 -35.42 -20.82 -20.02
C LEU A 229 -36.71 -21.30 -20.72
N SER A 230 -36.57 -22.19 -21.71
CA SER A 230 -37.69 -22.99 -22.19
C SER A 230 -37.96 -24.10 -21.18
N LEU A 231 -39.14 -24.08 -20.56
CA LEU A 231 -39.65 -25.16 -19.72
C LEU A 231 -39.87 -26.45 -20.53
#